data_AF-Q0D406-F1
#
_entry.id   AF-Q0D406-F1
#
_cell.length_a   1.000
_cell.length_b   1.000
_cell.length_c   1.000
_cell.angle_alpha   90.00
_cell.angle_beta   90.00
_cell.angle_gamma   90.00
#
_symmetry.space_group_name_H-M   'P 1'
#
loop_
_entity.id
_entity.type
_entity.pdbx_description
1 polymer ?
#
loop_
_entity_poly.entity_id
_entity_poly.type
_entity_poly.pdbx_seq_one_letter_code
_entity_poly.pdbx_strand_id
1 'polypeptide(L)'
;MASSRCRVAYVVLAALAAAPFLLLLLYGGGSPSALCLAAARSGGASRRLQYPSVAWSRVPPLPVLPSSPLPSLRASRWIIFAAAAHHPRHRPLPAVPGWQLLAVADETTPPDWSHPGAALLTLADQARLGFRSVAFLPARGHARKAAAYLFAVQRGARVIYDADARNAVLGSNLTKHFDVDLDHRQGGGVLLQYSHADPNRTVVNPYVHFGQPSVWPRGLPLHKAGEVGVEEFYTQVFGGGQFIQQGLCNGLPDVDAVFYFTRKSSEMEAFDLRFDADAPKVALPQGMMAPINSVNTLFHSPAFWGLALPVSVSPMAADVIRGYWSQRILWEIGGYLVVYPPTVHRMDNVHAHPFDDEKDIHVSVGRLIDFLMEWRSHKQTLFERILDLSYAMTEEGFWGEKDLQFMSAWLQDLVSVGYRQPRLMSLEIDRPRATIGHGDKQVFVPKKLPTVHLGVEEIGEVSTEIGNLIKWRKHFGDVVLIVHCTVPVDRVALEWRLLYGRIFRAVVILSEKSNSDLAVEVSNLAQAYK
;
A
#
# COMPACT_ATOMS: atom_id res chain seq x y z
N MET A 1 -30.82 -39.87 60.05
CA MET A 1 -29.61 -39.01 59.91
C MET A 1 -28.77 -39.26 58.65
N ALA A 2 -29.10 -40.24 57.78
CA ALA A 2 -28.31 -40.52 56.57
C ALA A 2 -28.68 -39.67 55.33
N SER A 3 -29.92 -39.15 55.22
CA SER A 3 -30.34 -38.44 53.99
C SER A 3 -29.94 -36.95 53.93
N SER A 4 -29.69 -36.30 55.07
CA SER A 4 -29.23 -34.88 55.06
C SER A 4 -27.75 -34.74 54.70
N ARG A 5 -26.91 -35.73 55.06
CA ARG A 5 -25.47 -35.72 54.75
C ARG A 5 -25.21 -35.90 53.24
N CYS A 6 -26.00 -36.73 52.55
CA CYS A 6 -25.90 -36.87 51.10
C CYS A 6 -26.31 -35.58 50.36
N ARG A 7 -27.38 -34.90 50.80
CA ARG A 7 -27.81 -33.64 50.16
C ARG A 7 -26.78 -32.52 50.32
N VAL A 8 -26.13 -32.41 51.48
CA VAL A 8 -25.06 -31.43 51.70
C VAL A 8 -23.84 -31.75 50.84
N ALA A 9 -23.47 -33.03 50.69
CA ALA A 9 -22.35 -33.43 49.83
C ALA A 9 -22.62 -33.10 48.35
N TYR A 10 -23.84 -33.31 47.84
CA TYR A 10 -24.20 -32.98 46.46
C TYR A 10 -24.23 -31.46 46.20
N VAL A 11 -24.68 -30.65 47.18
CA VAL A 11 -24.68 -29.19 47.05
C VAL A 11 -23.25 -28.62 47.08
N VAL A 12 -22.36 -29.18 47.91
CA VAL A 12 -20.94 -28.77 47.96
C VAL A 12 -20.20 -29.17 46.68
N LEU A 13 -20.47 -30.36 46.13
CA LEU A 13 -19.89 -30.79 44.85
C LEU A 13 -20.41 -29.96 43.67
N ALA A 14 -21.69 -29.59 43.65
CA ALA A 14 -22.25 -28.71 42.64
C ALA A 14 -21.69 -27.28 42.73
N ALA A 15 -21.47 -26.76 43.95
CA ALA A 15 -20.85 -25.45 44.16
C ALA A 15 -19.35 -25.44 43.75
N LEU A 16 -18.61 -26.52 43.99
CA LEU A 16 -17.22 -26.67 43.55
C LEU A 16 -17.10 -26.83 42.03
N ALA A 17 -18.07 -27.49 41.38
CA ALA A 17 -18.12 -27.62 39.92
C ALA A 17 -18.52 -26.32 39.21
N ALA A 18 -19.34 -25.47 39.85
CA ALA A 18 -19.78 -24.19 39.30
C ALA A 18 -18.78 -23.03 39.53
N ALA A 19 -17.89 -23.13 40.52
CA ALA A 19 -16.87 -22.13 40.82
C ALA A 19 -15.94 -21.76 39.64
N PRO A 20 -15.40 -22.69 38.82
CA PRO A 20 -14.60 -22.34 37.65
C PRO A 20 -15.43 -21.66 36.54
N PHE A 21 -16.72 -21.97 36.44
CA PHE A 21 -17.63 -21.35 35.46
C PHE A 21 -17.99 -19.90 35.84
N LEU A 22 -18.16 -19.63 37.13
CA LEU A 22 -18.35 -18.29 37.68
C LEU A 22 -17.07 -17.43 37.60
N LEU A 23 -15.89 -18.03 37.77
CA LEU A 23 -14.60 -17.37 37.52
C LEU A 23 -14.40 -17.02 36.03
N LEU A 24 -14.84 -17.88 35.10
CA LEU A 24 -14.85 -17.62 33.67
C LEU A 24 -15.84 -16.50 33.27
N LEU A 25 -16.98 -16.37 33.95
CA LEU A 25 -17.94 -15.28 33.73
C LEU A 25 -17.48 -13.95 34.35
N LEU A 26 -16.78 -13.98 35.48
CA LEU A 26 -16.26 -12.78 36.16
C LEU A 26 -14.95 -12.25 35.54
N TYR A 27 -14.14 -13.10 34.90
CA TYR A 27 -12.92 -12.72 34.17
C TYR A 27 -13.07 -12.75 32.63
N GLY A 28 -14.22 -13.19 32.11
CA GLY A 28 -14.50 -13.38 30.68
C GLY A 28 -14.91 -12.13 29.89
N GLY A 29 -14.60 -10.93 30.40
CA GLY A 29 -14.76 -9.67 29.66
C GLY A 29 -13.57 -9.32 28.76
N GLY A 30 -12.49 -10.10 28.79
CA GLY A 30 -11.30 -9.88 27.98
C GLY A 30 -11.38 -10.60 26.63
N SER A 31 -11.33 -9.83 25.54
CA SER A 31 -11.17 -10.34 24.17
C SER A 31 -10.10 -11.46 24.09
N PRO A 32 -10.30 -12.53 23.28
CA PRO A 32 -9.30 -13.58 23.05
C PRO A 32 -7.93 -13.06 22.58
N SER A 33 -7.88 -11.82 22.08
CA SER A 33 -6.65 -11.12 21.68
C SER A 33 -5.73 -10.78 22.86
N ALA A 34 -6.24 -10.65 24.08
CA ALA A 34 -5.46 -10.25 25.25
C ALA A 34 -4.66 -11.41 25.86
N LEU A 35 -5.15 -12.65 25.77
CA LEU A 35 -4.50 -13.83 26.35
C LEU A 35 -3.35 -14.36 25.50
N CYS A 36 -3.39 -14.17 24.17
CA CYS A 36 -2.23 -14.45 23.31
C CYS A 36 -1.06 -13.49 23.55
N LEU A 37 -1.33 -12.25 23.97
CA LEU A 37 -0.29 -11.27 24.33
C LEU A 37 0.33 -11.53 25.71
N ALA A 38 -0.44 -12.10 26.65
CA ALA A 38 0.07 -12.44 27.97
C ALA A 38 1.01 -13.66 27.93
N ALA A 39 0.69 -14.69 27.13
CA ALA A 39 1.55 -15.86 26.95
C ALA A 39 2.86 -15.52 26.19
N ALA A 40 2.86 -14.50 25.32
CA ALA A 40 4.06 -14.00 24.66
C ALA A 40 4.98 -13.18 25.60
N ARG A 41 4.47 -12.74 26.77
CA ARG A 41 5.21 -11.89 27.72
C ARG A 41 5.74 -12.64 28.96
N SER A 42 5.42 -13.91 29.14
CA SER A 42 5.89 -14.72 30.28
C SER A 42 6.75 -15.89 29.82
N GLY A 43 8.01 -15.64 29.44
CA GLY A 43 8.89 -16.74 29.04
C GLY A 43 10.22 -16.35 28.40
N GLY A 44 10.91 -15.32 28.91
CA GLY A 44 12.27 -15.03 28.50
C GLY A 44 12.84 -13.90 29.33
N ALA A 45 14.01 -14.10 29.93
CA ALA A 45 14.79 -12.99 30.47
C ALA A 45 14.87 -11.90 29.39
N SER A 46 14.45 -10.67 29.73
CA SER A 46 14.47 -9.53 28.80
C SER A 46 15.91 -9.29 28.35
N ARG A 47 16.28 -9.89 27.21
CA ARG A 47 17.52 -9.56 26.52
C ARG A 47 17.32 -8.14 26.00
N ARG A 48 17.94 -7.18 26.68
CA ARG A 48 17.90 -5.77 26.29
C ARG A 48 18.36 -5.65 24.84
N LEU A 49 17.52 -5.11 23.96
CA LEU A 49 17.89 -4.84 22.58
C LEU A 49 19.14 -3.95 22.58
N GLN A 50 20.18 -4.37 21.85
CA GLN A 50 21.43 -3.61 21.82
C GLN A 50 21.35 -2.56 20.71
N TYR A 51 21.57 -1.29 21.07
CA TYR A 51 21.65 -0.22 20.08
C TYR A 51 22.89 -0.41 19.19
N PRO A 52 22.77 -0.45 17.85
CA PRO A 52 23.91 -0.61 16.96
C PRO A 52 24.83 0.61 17.03
N SER A 53 26.10 0.41 17.39
CA SER A 53 27.11 1.46 17.37
C SER A 53 27.90 1.39 16.06
N VAL A 54 27.66 2.33 15.15
CA VAL A 54 28.36 2.42 13.86
C VAL A 54 29.23 3.67 13.82
N ALA A 55 30.54 3.50 13.65
CA ALA A 55 31.46 4.60 13.43
C ALA A 55 31.49 4.98 11.93
N TRP A 56 30.58 5.86 11.51
CA TRP A 56 30.36 6.22 10.10
C TRP A 56 31.62 6.68 9.36
N SER A 57 32.55 7.35 10.03
CA SER A 57 33.83 7.80 9.47
C SER A 57 34.85 6.68 9.24
N ARG A 58 34.62 5.49 9.80
CA ARG A 58 35.53 4.33 9.76
C ARG A 58 34.92 3.14 9.04
N VAL A 59 33.79 3.30 8.35
CA VAL A 59 33.22 2.22 7.55
C VAL A 59 34.21 1.86 6.44
N PRO A 60 34.74 0.62 6.41
CA PRO A 60 35.76 0.27 5.45
C PRO A 60 35.15 0.18 4.05
N PRO A 61 35.90 0.57 3.00
CA PRO A 61 35.46 0.40 1.62
C PRO A 61 35.23 -1.08 1.33
N LEU A 62 34.48 -1.35 0.26
CA LEU A 62 34.28 -2.73 -0.19
C LEU A 62 35.62 -3.39 -0.55
N PRO A 63 35.76 -4.70 -0.32
CA PRO A 63 36.96 -5.42 -0.72
C PRO A 63 37.19 -5.28 -2.23
N VAL A 64 38.45 -5.14 -2.62
CA VAL A 64 38.82 -5.12 -4.05
C VAL A 64 38.59 -6.53 -4.61
N LEU A 65 37.59 -6.65 -5.48
CA LEU A 65 37.28 -7.93 -6.12
C LEU A 65 38.24 -8.19 -7.30
N PRO A 66 38.78 -9.41 -7.45
CA PRO A 66 39.63 -9.78 -8.59
C PRO A 66 38.90 -9.60 -9.92
N SER A 67 37.60 -9.92 -9.94
CA SER A 67 36.69 -9.66 -11.04
C SER A 67 35.33 -9.27 -10.48
N SER A 68 34.81 -8.13 -10.93
CA SER A 68 33.46 -7.70 -10.57
C SER A 68 32.46 -8.44 -11.45
N PRO A 69 31.32 -8.90 -10.90
CA PRO A 69 30.23 -9.37 -11.75
C PRO A 69 29.77 -8.21 -12.64
N LEU A 70 29.56 -8.50 -13.92
CA LEU A 70 29.07 -7.55 -14.92
C LEU A 70 29.88 -6.23 -14.98
N PRO A 71 31.18 -6.28 -15.34
CA PRO A 71 32.10 -5.13 -15.22
C PRO A 71 31.78 -3.96 -16.16
N SER A 72 31.13 -4.24 -17.30
CA SER A 72 30.78 -3.23 -18.30
C SER A 72 29.53 -2.42 -17.95
N LEU A 73 28.72 -2.85 -16.98
CA LEU A 73 27.45 -2.19 -16.67
C LEU A 73 27.67 -0.92 -15.85
N ARG A 74 27.35 0.22 -16.46
CA ARG A 74 27.26 1.53 -15.81
C ARG A 74 26.13 2.32 -16.45
N ALA A 75 25.28 2.91 -15.62
CA ALA A 75 24.16 3.72 -16.09
C ALA A 75 23.71 4.67 -14.98
N SER A 76 23.07 5.78 -15.37
CA SER A 76 22.43 6.70 -14.43
C SER A 76 20.99 6.31 -14.08
N ARG A 77 20.34 5.49 -14.91
CA ARG A 77 18.94 5.08 -14.75
C ARG A 77 18.83 3.56 -14.80
N TRP A 78 18.24 2.97 -13.78
CA TRP A 78 18.15 1.52 -13.62
C TRP A 78 16.71 1.06 -13.41
N ILE A 79 16.34 -0.04 -14.05
CA ILE A 79 15.10 -0.77 -13.79
C ILE A 79 15.50 -2.07 -13.12
N ILE A 80 14.99 -2.30 -11.91
CA ILE A 80 15.37 -3.45 -11.09
C ILE A 80 14.13 -4.26 -10.74
N PHE A 81 14.17 -5.56 -11.00
CA PHE A 81 13.10 -6.50 -10.69
C PHE A 81 13.65 -7.85 -10.23
N ALA A 82 12.83 -8.64 -9.54
CA ALA A 82 13.18 -10.01 -9.16
C ALA A 82 12.98 -10.95 -10.36
N ALA A 83 13.98 -11.80 -10.63
CA ALA A 83 13.89 -12.83 -11.65
C ALA A 83 12.88 -13.89 -11.18
N ALA A 84 11.77 -14.02 -11.90
CA ALA A 84 10.76 -15.04 -11.67
C ALA A 84 10.67 -15.95 -12.90
N ALA A 85 10.18 -17.17 -12.71
CA ALA A 85 9.93 -18.08 -13.82
C ALA A 85 9.02 -17.42 -14.87
N HIS A 86 9.40 -17.52 -16.15
CA HIS A 86 8.58 -17.00 -17.23
C HIS A 86 7.28 -17.77 -17.28
N HIS A 87 6.16 -17.08 -17.15
CA HIS A 87 4.86 -17.70 -17.37
C HIS A 87 4.35 -17.29 -18.77
N PRO A 88 3.79 -18.23 -19.58
CA PRO A 88 3.59 -18.05 -21.03
C PRO A 88 2.74 -16.83 -21.42
N ARG A 89 1.89 -16.36 -20.50
CA ARG A 89 0.98 -15.22 -20.70
C ARG A 89 1.57 -13.88 -20.25
N HIS A 90 2.78 -13.85 -19.68
CA HIS A 90 3.41 -12.59 -19.27
C HIS A 90 4.13 -11.96 -20.44
N ARG A 91 3.84 -10.68 -20.68
CA ARG A 91 4.68 -9.89 -21.58
C ARG A 91 5.91 -9.45 -20.78
N PRO A 92 7.13 -9.76 -21.25
CA PRO A 92 8.35 -9.34 -20.56
C PRO A 92 8.40 -7.81 -20.48
N LEU A 93 8.95 -7.29 -19.38
CA LEU A 93 9.18 -5.87 -19.17
C LEU A 93 10.12 -5.35 -20.27
N PRO A 94 9.63 -4.58 -21.27
CA PRO A 94 10.45 -4.26 -22.44
C PRO A 94 11.64 -3.40 -22.03
N ALA A 95 12.75 -3.54 -22.76
CA ALA A 95 13.88 -2.64 -22.63
C ALA A 95 13.41 -1.21 -22.90
N VAL A 96 13.66 -0.30 -21.95
CA VAL A 96 13.31 1.11 -22.09
C VAL A 96 14.56 1.89 -22.52
N PRO A 97 14.52 2.66 -23.62
CA PRO A 97 15.68 3.43 -24.07
C PRO A 97 16.26 4.32 -22.97
N GLY A 98 17.58 4.25 -22.77
CA GLY A 98 18.29 5.01 -21.75
C GLY A 98 18.20 4.46 -20.32
N TRP A 99 17.63 3.27 -20.13
CA TRP A 99 17.58 2.57 -18.85
C TRP A 99 18.34 1.26 -18.89
N GLN A 100 19.10 0.97 -17.84
CA GLN A 100 19.74 -0.33 -17.65
C GLN A 100 18.78 -1.27 -16.94
N LEU A 101 18.49 -2.41 -17.58
CA LEU A 101 17.60 -3.42 -17.06
C LEU A 101 18.42 -4.47 -16.29
N LEU A 102 18.11 -4.68 -15.01
CA LEU A 102 18.82 -5.60 -14.12
C LEU A 102 17.83 -6.46 -13.33
N ALA A 103 17.92 -7.78 -13.53
CA ALA A 103 17.18 -8.76 -12.76
C ALA A 103 18.03 -9.32 -11.63
N VAL A 104 17.43 -9.64 -10.49
CA VAL A 104 18.09 -10.31 -9.37
C VAL A 104 17.54 -11.72 -9.19
N ALA A 105 18.44 -12.71 -9.12
CA ALA A 105 18.04 -14.09 -8.88
C ALA A 105 17.76 -14.36 -7.39
N ASP A 106 16.87 -15.31 -7.15
CA ASP A 106 16.69 -15.99 -5.88
C ASP A 106 16.77 -17.50 -6.07
N GLU A 107 16.53 -18.31 -5.02
CA GLU A 107 16.56 -19.77 -5.14
C GLU A 107 15.51 -20.36 -6.10
N THR A 108 14.45 -19.63 -6.42
CA THR A 108 13.39 -20.10 -7.32
C THR A 108 13.65 -19.76 -8.78
N THR A 109 14.69 -18.95 -9.05
CA THR A 109 15.05 -18.55 -10.41
C THR A 109 15.60 -19.75 -11.19
N PRO A 110 15.02 -20.09 -12.37
CA PRO A 110 15.52 -21.18 -13.20
C PRO A 110 16.99 -20.98 -13.63
N PRO A 111 17.82 -22.03 -13.72
CA PRO A 111 19.21 -21.90 -14.14
C PRO A 111 19.40 -21.35 -15.56
N ASP A 112 18.44 -21.61 -16.45
CA ASP A 112 18.40 -21.18 -17.85
C ASP A 112 17.62 -19.86 -18.03
N TRP A 113 17.31 -19.16 -16.93
CA TRP A 113 16.58 -17.92 -16.97
C TRP A 113 17.32 -16.86 -17.80
N SER A 114 16.62 -16.29 -18.77
CA SER A 114 17.10 -15.16 -19.57
C SER A 114 15.95 -14.21 -19.87
N HIS A 115 16.23 -12.93 -19.99
CA HIS A 115 15.22 -11.92 -20.32
C HIS A 115 15.81 -10.92 -21.32
N PRO A 116 15.12 -10.62 -22.45
CA PRO A 116 15.64 -9.71 -23.47
C PRO A 116 16.08 -8.37 -22.87
N GLY A 117 17.33 -7.98 -23.12
CA GLY A 117 17.90 -6.71 -22.67
C GLY A 117 18.22 -6.60 -21.17
N ALA A 118 17.91 -7.62 -20.36
CA ALA A 118 18.20 -7.61 -18.92
C ALA A 118 19.51 -8.34 -18.63
N ALA A 119 20.35 -7.73 -17.78
CA ALA A 119 21.40 -8.46 -17.11
C ALA A 119 20.84 -9.21 -15.90
N LEU A 120 21.42 -10.36 -15.56
CA LEU A 120 21.05 -11.14 -14.37
C LEU A 120 22.14 -11.08 -13.32
N LEU A 121 21.76 -10.76 -12.08
CA LEU A 121 22.62 -10.87 -10.91
C LEU A 121 22.31 -12.17 -10.15
N THR A 122 23.12 -13.21 -10.39
CA THR A 122 22.92 -14.54 -9.79
C THR A 122 23.18 -14.55 -8.28
N LEU A 123 22.75 -15.59 -7.58
CA LEU A 123 23.09 -15.78 -6.16
C LEU A 123 24.61 -15.81 -5.91
N ALA A 124 25.37 -16.41 -6.83
CA ALA A 124 26.83 -16.43 -6.77
C ALA A 124 27.43 -15.03 -6.97
N ASP A 125 26.87 -14.23 -7.89
CA ASP A 125 27.28 -12.83 -8.06
C ASP A 125 27.02 -12.03 -6.79
N GLN A 126 25.81 -12.14 -6.23
CA GLN A 126 25.42 -11.43 -5.00
C GLN A 126 26.39 -11.71 -3.84
N ALA A 127 26.77 -12.98 -3.64
CA ALA A 127 27.73 -13.37 -2.61
C ALA A 127 29.14 -12.80 -2.84
N ARG A 128 29.55 -12.64 -4.11
CA ARG A 128 30.86 -12.09 -4.47
C ARG A 128 30.95 -10.57 -4.32
N LEU A 129 29.84 -9.83 -4.25
CA LEU A 129 29.86 -8.36 -4.18
C LEU A 129 30.44 -7.81 -2.87
N GLY A 130 30.52 -8.63 -1.82
CA GLY A 130 31.10 -8.22 -0.53
C GLY A 130 30.22 -7.26 0.29
N PHE A 131 28.96 -7.11 -0.08
CA PHE A 131 27.98 -6.33 0.69
C PHE A 131 27.61 -7.05 2.00
N ARG A 132 27.65 -6.32 3.12
CA ARG A 132 27.31 -6.83 4.45
C ARG A 132 25.83 -7.18 4.56
N SER A 133 24.98 -6.36 3.95
CA SER A 133 23.52 -6.50 3.95
C SER A 133 23.03 -7.80 3.30
N VAL A 134 23.78 -8.33 2.32
CA VAL A 134 23.45 -9.59 1.61
C VAL A 134 23.39 -10.78 2.57
N ALA A 135 24.17 -10.78 3.65
CA ALA A 135 24.17 -11.85 4.65
C ALA A 135 22.84 -12.00 5.40
N PHE A 136 22.00 -10.97 5.41
CA PHE A 136 20.70 -11.00 6.09
C PHE A 136 19.54 -11.32 5.15
N LEU A 137 19.76 -11.25 3.83
CA LEU A 137 18.69 -11.42 2.85
C LEU A 137 18.13 -12.84 2.88
N PRO A 138 16.80 -13.01 2.76
CA PRO A 138 16.20 -14.33 2.68
C PRO A 138 16.66 -15.07 1.40
N ALA A 139 16.59 -16.40 1.45
CA ALA A 139 16.82 -17.28 0.31
C ALA A 139 15.94 -16.95 -0.91
N ARG A 140 14.68 -16.58 -0.66
CA ARG A 140 13.63 -16.37 -1.67
C ARG A 140 12.98 -15.01 -1.50
N GLY A 141 12.43 -14.49 -2.59
CA GLY A 141 11.57 -13.33 -2.57
C GLY A 141 12.28 -12.02 -2.89
N HIS A 142 11.46 -10.97 -3.00
CA HIS A 142 11.86 -9.71 -3.61
C HIS A 142 12.78 -8.84 -2.72
N ALA A 143 12.96 -9.16 -1.44
CA ALA A 143 13.97 -8.52 -0.59
C ALA A 143 15.40 -8.67 -1.16
N ARG A 144 15.65 -9.72 -1.97
CA ARG A 144 16.90 -9.89 -2.74
C ARG A 144 17.24 -8.69 -3.64
N LYS A 145 16.25 -7.88 -4.05
CA LYS A 145 16.47 -6.65 -4.83
C LYS A 145 17.43 -5.67 -4.14
N ALA A 146 17.58 -5.72 -2.81
CA ALA A 146 18.59 -4.94 -2.09
C ALA A 146 20.01 -5.10 -2.66
N ALA A 147 20.41 -6.32 -3.04
CA ALA A 147 21.73 -6.55 -3.65
C ALA A 147 21.87 -5.84 -5.00
N ALA A 148 20.81 -5.87 -5.82
CA ALA A 148 20.79 -5.19 -7.12
C ALA A 148 20.75 -3.66 -6.97
N TYR A 149 20.05 -3.14 -5.95
CA TYR A 149 20.04 -1.72 -5.63
C TYR A 149 21.45 -1.21 -5.30
N LEU A 150 22.16 -1.87 -4.37
CA LEU A 150 23.54 -1.49 -4.03
C LEU A 150 24.48 -1.59 -5.23
N PHE A 151 24.33 -2.64 -6.04
CA PHE A 151 25.08 -2.78 -7.28
C PHE A 151 24.82 -1.59 -8.22
N ALA A 152 23.57 -1.20 -8.44
CA ALA A 152 23.23 -0.06 -9.28
C ALA A 152 23.80 1.26 -8.73
N VAL A 153 23.71 1.50 -7.42
CA VAL A 153 24.31 2.68 -6.75
C VAL A 153 25.83 2.71 -6.97
N GLN A 154 26.51 1.58 -6.76
CA GLN A 154 27.95 1.44 -7.02
C GLN A 154 28.31 1.72 -8.49
N ARG A 155 27.39 1.45 -9.43
CA ARG A 155 27.55 1.66 -10.87
C ARG A 155 27.05 3.01 -11.38
N GLY A 156 26.80 3.97 -10.48
CA GLY A 156 26.49 5.35 -10.83
C GLY A 156 25.01 5.66 -11.02
N ALA A 157 24.12 4.83 -10.48
CA ALA A 157 22.69 5.13 -10.49
C ALA A 157 22.40 6.50 -9.87
N ARG A 158 21.52 7.25 -10.54
CA ARG A 158 20.89 8.48 -10.05
C ARG A 158 19.39 8.28 -9.83
N VAL A 159 18.80 7.36 -10.59
CA VAL A 159 17.40 6.97 -10.52
C VAL A 159 17.30 5.45 -10.58
N ILE A 160 16.49 4.86 -9.70
CA ILE A 160 16.18 3.43 -9.67
C ILE A 160 14.66 3.28 -9.72
N TYR A 161 14.17 2.53 -10.71
CA TYR A 161 12.79 2.09 -10.81
C TYR A 161 12.66 0.68 -10.24
N ASP A 162 11.98 0.59 -9.09
CA ASP A 162 11.64 -0.63 -8.37
C ASP A 162 10.41 -1.27 -9.04
N ALA A 163 10.67 -2.27 -9.86
CA ALA A 163 9.71 -2.84 -10.80
C ALA A 163 9.29 -4.27 -10.43
N ASP A 164 8.14 -4.66 -10.96
CA ASP A 164 7.68 -6.05 -11.07
C ASP A 164 7.83 -6.53 -12.53
N ALA A 165 8.38 -7.73 -12.71
CA ALA A 165 8.63 -8.32 -14.03
C ALA A 165 7.36 -8.52 -14.86
N ARG A 166 6.19 -8.56 -14.22
CA ARG A 166 4.88 -8.82 -14.84
C ARG A 166 4.22 -7.55 -15.38
N ASN A 167 4.76 -6.38 -15.05
CA ASN A 167 4.18 -5.10 -15.44
C ASN A 167 4.60 -4.70 -16.85
N ALA A 168 3.64 -4.29 -17.67
CA ALA A 168 3.90 -3.68 -18.97
C ALA A 168 3.91 -2.14 -18.82
N VAL A 169 5.04 -1.50 -19.14
CA VAL A 169 5.12 -0.02 -19.15
C VAL A 169 4.25 0.54 -20.26
N LEU A 170 3.31 1.42 -19.90
CA LEU A 170 2.41 2.06 -20.85
C LEU A 170 3.23 2.91 -21.84
N GLY A 171 2.98 2.73 -23.14
CA GLY A 171 3.74 3.46 -24.18
C GLY A 171 5.26 3.18 -24.22
N SER A 172 5.75 2.17 -23.50
CA SER A 172 7.17 1.74 -23.45
C SER A 172 8.18 2.86 -23.11
N ASN A 173 7.78 3.87 -22.33
CA ASN A 173 8.65 4.99 -21.98
C ASN A 173 8.41 5.52 -20.57
N LEU A 174 9.22 5.06 -19.61
CA LEU A 174 9.16 5.54 -18.22
C LEU A 174 9.46 7.03 -18.06
N THR A 175 10.33 7.58 -18.90
CA THR A 175 10.74 9.00 -18.85
C THR A 175 9.61 9.95 -19.23
N LYS A 176 8.57 9.48 -19.93
CA LYS A 176 7.36 10.26 -20.20
C LYS A 176 6.39 10.28 -19.03
N HIS A 177 6.43 9.25 -18.20
CA HIS A 177 5.47 9.04 -17.13
C HIS A 177 5.97 9.53 -15.78
N PHE A 178 7.27 9.40 -15.52
CA PHE A 178 7.90 9.83 -14.28
C PHE A 178 8.85 11.00 -14.48
N ASP A 179 9.01 11.81 -13.44
CA ASP A 179 10.00 12.89 -13.44
C ASP A 179 11.37 12.30 -13.08
N VAL A 180 12.15 11.95 -14.11
CA VAL A 180 13.48 11.32 -13.98
C VAL A 180 14.61 12.33 -13.77
N ASP A 181 14.31 13.62 -13.89
CA ASP A 181 15.22 14.72 -13.61
C ASP A 181 14.50 15.74 -12.74
N LEU A 182 15.06 16.02 -11.57
CA LEU A 182 14.48 16.92 -10.57
C LEU A 182 15.29 18.21 -10.44
N ASP A 183 16.08 18.60 -11.45
CA ASP A 183 16.94 19.78 -11.36
C ASP A 183 16.14 21.06 -11.05
N HIS A 184 16.29 21.53 -9.81
CA HIS A 184 15.60 22.70 -9.27
C HIS A 184 15.85 23.97 -10.09
N ARG A 185 16.93 24.03 -10.88
CA ARG A 185 17.29 25.17 -11.73
C ARG A 185 16.30 25.41 -12.86
N GLN A 186 15.54 24.39 -13.28
CA GLN A 186 14.54 24.53 -14.33
C GLN A 186 13.18 25.02 -13.82
N GLY A 187 13.04 25.29 -12.52
CA GLY A 187 11.76 25.66 -11.92
C GLY A 187 10.79 24.48 -12.02
N GLY A 188 10.87 23.54 -11.07
CA GLY A 188 10.07 22.32 -11.10
C GLY A 188 8.59 22.60 -11.34
N GLY A 189 7.96 21.78 -12.20
CA GLY A 189 6.55 21.93 -12.55
C GLY A 189 5.65 21.99 -11.31
N VAL A 190 4.55 22.73 -11.40
CA VAL A 190 3.57 22.83 -10.31
C VAL A 190 2.84 21.50 -10.16
N LEU A 191 2.81 20.98 -8.94
CA LEU A 191 2.07 19.78 -8.57
C LEU A 191 0.87 20.16 -7.71
N LEU A 192 -0.21 19.38 -7.80
CA LEU A 192 -1.21 19.42 -6.74
C LEU A 192 -0.65 18.77 -5.48
N GLN A 193 -1.10 19.23 -4.32
CA GLN A 193 -0.78 18.67 -3.02
C GLN A 193 -2.07 18.49 -2.23
N TYR A 194 -2.21 17.35 -1.54
CA TYR A 194 -3.36 17.12 -0.65
C TYR A 194 -3.47 18.21 0.41
N SER A 195 -4.70 18.52 0.82
CA SER A 195 -4.95 19.50 1.86
C SER A 195 -4.39 19.03 3.21
N HIS A 196 -3.66 19.91 3.88
CA HIS A 196 -3.24 19.76 5.28
C HIS A 196 -4.13 20.53 6.26
N ALA A 197 -5.35 20.88 5.85
CA ALA A 197 -6.29 21.63 6.70
C ALA A 197 -6.74 20.83 7.93
N ASP A 198 -6.93 19.51 7.78
CA ASP A 198 -7.24 18.61 8.89
C ASP A 198 -5.95 17.96 9.41
N PRO A 199 -5.46 18.34 10.61
CA PRO A 199 -4.26 17.75 11.18
C PRO A 199 -4.43 16.28 11.61
N ASN A 200 -5.67 15.81 11.77
CA ASN A 200 -5.96 14.42 12.16
C ASN A 200 -5.93 13.47 10.96
N ARG A 201 -5.91 13.99 9.73
CA ARG A 201 -5.86 13.19 8.51
C ARG A 201 -4.42 12.84 8.17
N THR A 202 -3.95 11.75 8.76
CA THR A 202 -2.57 11.26 8.67
C THR A 202 -2.33 10.30 7.50
N VAL A 203 -3.39 9.78 6.89
CA VAL A 203 -3.33 8.81 5.79
C VAL A 203 -4.40 9.10 4.74
N VAL A 204 -4.10 8.80 3.48
CA VAL A 204 -5.04 8.97 2.36
C VAL A 204 -5.04 7.77 1.43
N ASN A 205 -6.20 7.48 0.84
CA ASN A 205 -6.31 6.58 -0.30
C ASN A 205 -6.05 7.37 -1.60
N PRO A 206 -4.87 7.20 -2.26
CA PRO A 206 -4.57 7.94 -3.47
C PRO A 206 -5.48 7.56 -4.65
N TYR A 207 -6.03 6.34 -4.69
CA TYR A 207 -6.82 5.85 -5.83
C TYR A 207 -8.08 6.68 -6.08
N VAL A 208 -8.63 7.31 -5.04
CA VAL A 208 -9.77 8.24 -5.15
C VAL A 208 -9.44 9.42 -6.07
N HIS A 209 -8.23 9.98 -5.96
CA HIS A 209 -7.78 11.11 -6.81
C HIS A 209 -7.67 10.71 -8.29
N PHE A 210 -7.51 9.43 -8.58
CA PHE A 210 -7.36 8.91 -9.94
C PHE A 210 -8.61 8.17 -10.43
N GLY A 211 -9.79 8.54 -9.91
CA GLY A 211 -11.08 8.10 -10.43
C GLY A 211 -11.57 6.74 -9.93
N GLN A 212 -10.91 6.16 -8.92
CA GLN A 212 -11.25 4.85 -8.34
C GLN A 212 -11.58 4.96 -6.85
N PRO A 213 -12.74 5.53 -6.48
CA PRO A 213 -13.10 5.79 -5.09
C PRO A 213 -13.38 4.53 -4.27
N SER A 214 -13.77 3.42 -4.90
CA SER A 214 -14.09 2.17 -4.20
C SER A 214 -12.94 1.18 -4.11
N VAL A 215 -11.77 1.52 -4.64
CA VAL A 215 -10.57 0.67 -4.67
C VAL A 215 -9.55 1.28 -3.71
N TRP A 216 -8.84 0.47 -2.94
CA TRP A 216 -7.79 0.94 -2.05
C TRP A 216 -6.49 0.15 -2.24
N PRO A 217 -5.33 0.79 -2.02
CA PRO A 217 -4.06 0.12 -2.08
C PRO A 217 -3.85 -0.82 -0.90
N ARG A 218 -3.10 -1.91 -1.14
CA ARG A 218 -2.61 -2.78 -0.07
C ARG A 218 -1.80 -1.97 0.94
N GLY A 219 -2.09 -2.15 2.22
CA GLY A 219 -1.45 -1.38 3.29
C GLY A 219 -2.17 -0.10 3.67
N LEU A 220 -3.35 0.21 3.11
CA LEU A 220 -4.23 1.21 3.69
C LEU A 220 -4.87 0.64 4.97
N PRO A 221 -4.92 1.37 6.10
CA PRO A 221 -5.67 0.91 7.26
C PRO A 221 -7.13 0.60 6.89
N LEU A 222 -7.62 -0.61 7.18
CA LEU A 222 -8.95 -1.05 6.72
C LEU A 222 -10.09 -0.13 7.17
N HIS A 223 -9.98 0.50 8.35
CA HIS A 223 -10.98 1.47 8.83
C HIS A 223 -11.06 2.74 7.95
N LYS A 224 -10.06 3.00 7.12
CA LYS A 224 -10.01 4.11 6.13
C LYS A 224 -10.50 3.71 4.75
N ALA A 225 -10.68 2.41 4.47
CA ALA A 225 -11.11 1.93 3.15
C ALA A 225 -12.52 2.44 2.74
N GLY A 226 -13.36 2.81 3.71
CA GLY A 226 -14.67 3.41 3.47
C GLY A 226 -14.65 4.90 3.14
N GLU A 227 -13.51 5.58 3.23
CA GLU A 227 -13.37 7.01 2.91
C GLU A 227 -13.28 7.21 1.39
N VAL A 228 -14.44 7.19 0.72
CA VAL A 228 -14.57 7.26 -0.74
C VAL A 228 -14.76 8.68 -1.28
N GLY A 229 -14.77 9.68 -0.39
CA GLY A 229 -15.00 11.08 -0.74
C GLY A 229 -13.86 11.67 -1.56
N VAL A 230 -14.21 12.41 -2.62
CA VAL A 230 -13.23 13.21 -3.37
C VAL A 230 -12.70 14.34 -2.51
N GLU A 231 -11.49 14.80 -2.82
CA GLU A 231 -10.92 15.95 -2.13
C GLU A 231 -11.74 17.21 -2.44
N GLU A 232 -12.09 17.98 -1.42
CA GLU A 232 -12.81 19.26 -1.60
C GLU A 232 -11.94 20.27 -2.36
N PHE A 233 -10.66 20.34 -1.98
CA PHE A 233 -9.67 21.17 -2.63
C PHE A 233 -8.25 20.65 -2.39
N TYR A 234 -7.37 20.97 -3.31
CA TYR A 234 -5.93 20.77 -3.23
C TYR A 234 -5.23 22.10 -2.97
N THR A 235 -3.99 22.02 -2.55
CA THR A 235 -3.03 23.13 -2.63
C THR A 235 -2.04 22.87 -3.76
N GLN A 236 -1.10 23.78 -3.99
CA GLN A 236 -0.05 23.61 -4.99
C GLN A 236 1.34 23.70 -4.36
N VAL A 237 2.25 22.88 -4.88
CA VAL A 237 3.66 22.89 -4.50
C VAL A 237 4.53 22.84 -5.75
N PHE A 238 5.69 23.49 -5.71
CA PHE A 238 6.67 23.37 -6.79
C PHE A 238 7.34 22.01 -6.76
N GLY A 239 7.64 21.46 -7.93
CA GLY A 239 8.41 20.23 -8.06
C GLY A 239 9.87 20.37 -7.62
N GLY A 240 10.55 19.23 -7.54
CA GLY A 240 11.96 19.08 -7.16
C GLY A 240 12.17 18.22 -5.91
N GLY A 241 11.15 18.07 -5.06
CA GLY A 241 11.20 17.25 -3.84
C GLY A 241 10.61 15.83 -3.97
N GLN A 242 10.22 15.41 -5.18
CA GLN A 242 9.56 14.11 -5.44
C GLN A 242 10.57 12.94 -5.42
N PHE A 243 11.30 12.76 -4.33
CA PHE A 243 12.38 11.78 -4.25
C PHE A 243 11.88 10.33 -4.30
N ILE A 244 10.61 10.10 -3.94
CA ILE A 244 9.91 8.84 -4.17
C ILE A 244 8.65 9.14 -5.00
N GLN A 245 8.49 8.40 -6.09
CA GLN A 245 7.39 8.55 -7.04
C GLN A 245 6.67 7.21 -7.18
N GLN A 246 5.42 7.12 -6.77
CA GLN A 246 4.60 5.93 -6.92
C GLN A 246 3.73 6.07 -8.17
N GLY A 247 3.90 5.20 -9.16
CA GLY A 247 3.01 5.13 -10.31
C GLY A 247 1.82 4.22 -10.05
N LEU A 248 0.69 4.51 -10.68
CA LEU A 248 -0.48 3.64 -10.67
C LEU A 248 -0.39 2.53 -11.72
N CYS A 249 -1.12 1.46 -11.47
CA CYS A 249 -1.11 0.23 -12.26
C CYS A 249 -2.52 -0.10 -12.73
N ASN A 250 -2.78 -0.01 -14.03
CA ASN A 250 -4.02 -0.50 -14.64
C ASN A 250 -4.05 -2.04 -14.66
N GLY A 251 -5.24 -2.62 -14.86
CA GLY A 251 -5.47 -4.05 -14.84
C GLY A 251 -5.68 -4.54 -13.40
N LEU A 252 -4.70 -5.24 -12.85
CA LEU A 252 -4.63 -5.59 -11.42
C LEU A 252 -3.72 -4.61 -10.66
N PRO A 253 -4.26 -3.53 -10.06
CA PRO A 253 -3.50 -2.69 -9.15
C PRO A 253 -3.04 -3.47 -7.91
N ASP A 254 -2.12 -2.87 -7.15
CA ASP A 254 -1.72 -3.42 -5.86
C ASP A 254 -2.84 -3.18 -4.85
N VAL A 255 -3.59 -4.25 -4.56
CA VAL A 255 -4.75 -4.30 -3.67
C VAL A 255 -4.53 -5.41 -2.64
N ASP A 256 -5.14 -5.28 -1.47
CA ASP A 256 -5.02 -6.32 -0.44
C ASP A 256 -5.90 -7.53 -0.73
N ALA A 257 -5.66 -8.62 0.00
CA ALA A 257 -6.42 -9.85 -0.11
C ALA A 257 -7.91 -9.64 0.19
N VAL A 258 -8.25 -8.74 1.13
CA VAL A 258 -9.65 -8.44 1.47
C VAL A 258 -10.39 -7.85 0.27
N PHE A 259 -9.81 -6.85 -0.39
CA PHE A 259 -10.35 -6.29 -1.62
C PHE A 259 -10.44 -7.38 -2.69
N TYR A 260 -9.35 -8.10 -2.94
CA TYR A 260 -9.31 -9.09 -4.02
C TYR A 260 -10.40 -10.14 -3.86
N PHE A 261 -10.48 -10.80 -2.71
CA PHE A 261 -11.44 -11.89 -2.47
C PHE A 261 -12.90 -11.42 -2.33
N THR A 262 -13.14 -10.18 -1.92
CA THR A 262 -14.53 -9.66 -1.80
C THR A 262 -15.06 -9.03 -3.09
N ARG A 263 -14.19 -8.71 -4.05
CA ARG A 263 -14.54 -8.02 -5.30
C ARG A 263 -14.40 -8.90 -6.53
N LYS A 264 -13.72 -10.03 -6.43
CA LYS A 264 -13.61 -11.00 -7.50
C LYS A 264 -14.87 -11.86 -7.53
N SER A 265 -15.70 -11.67 -8.56
CA SER A 265 -16.94 -12.40 -8.83
C SER A 265 -16.69 -13.86 -9.18
N SER A 266 -15.71 -14.11 -10.06
CA SER A 266 -15.33 -15.45 -10.53
C SER A 266 -13.82 -15.55 -10.72
N GLU A 267 -13.25 -16.72 -10.48
CA GLU A 267 -11.83 -16.99 -10.76
C GLU A 267 -11.47 -16.82 -12.24
N MET A 268 -12.46 -16.95 -13.14
CA MET A 268 -12.27 -16.84 -14.59
C MET A 268 -12.27 -15.40 -15.11
N GLU A 269 -12.81 -14.44 -14.35
CA GLU A 269 -12.85 -13.03 -14.73
C GLU A 269 -11.61 -12.30 -14.20
N ALA A 270 -10.83 -11.73 -15.12
CA ALA A 270 -9.63 -10.96 -14.77
C ALA A 270 -10.01 -9.52 -14.42
N PHE A 271 -9.44 -8.97 -13.35
CA PHE A 271 -9.56 -7.54 -13.07
C PHE A 271 -8.94 -6.70 -14.22
N ASP A 272 -9.73 -5.79 -14.80
CA ASP A 272 -9.29 -4.71 -15.70
C ASP A 272 -9.66 -3.33 -15.14
N LEU A 273 -9.08 -2.98 -13.99
CA LEU A 273 -9.28 -1.66 -13.39
C LEU A 273 -8.50 -0.59 -14.16
N ARG A 274 -9.12 0.57 -14.35
CA ARG A 274 -8.50 1.72 -15.02
C ARG A 274 -8.48 2.94 -14.12
N PHE A 275 -7.39 3.68 -14.15
CA PHE A 275 -7.24 4.96 -13.48
C PHE A 275 -7.30 6.11 -14.49
N ASP A 276 -7.66 7.30 -14.01
CA ASP A 276 -7.70 8.52 -14.82
C ASP A 276 -6.27 8.91 -15.25
N ALA A 277 -5.97 8.70 -16.54
CA ALA A 277 -4.67 9.00 -17.12
C ALA A 277 -4.39 10.50 -17.27
N ASP A 278 -5.43 11.33 -17.24
CA ASP A 278 -5.34 12.78 -17.40
C ASP A 278 -5.31 13.51 -16.05
N ALA A 279 -5.48 12.78 -14.94
CA ALA A 279 -5.36 13.36 -13.61
C ALA A 279 -3.94 13.92 -13.38
N PRO A 280 -3.80 15.07 -12.71
CA PRO A 280 -2.49 15.61 -12.38
C PRO A 280 -1.78 14.72 -11.36
N LYS A 281 -0.45 14.86 -11.29
CA LYS A 281 0.35 14.27 -10.22
C LYS A 281 -0.03 14.94 -8.89
N VAL A 282 -0.11 14.15 -7.82
CA VAL A 282 -0.48 14.66 -6.49
C VAL A 282 0.58 14.32 -5.45
N ALA A 283 1.06 15.36 -4.76
CA ALA A 283 2.02 15.27 -3.68
C ALA A 283 1.33 15.08 -2.33
N LEU A 284 1.96 14.30 -1.46
CA LEU A 284 1.55 14.21 -0.07
C LEU A 284 2.31 15.26 0.74
N PRO A 285 1.62 16.14 1.49
CA PRO A 285 2.30 17.01 2.42
C PRO A 285 2.96 16.18 3.53
N GLN A 286 3.87 16.81 4.28
CA GLN A 286 4.33 16.25 5.55
C GLN A 286 3.15 15.81 6.42
N GLY A 287 3.32 14.85 7.33
CA GLY A 287 2.24 14.39 8.22
C GLY A 287 1.05 13.71 7.53
N MET A 288 1.12 13.48 6.22
CA MET A 288 0.19 12.64 5.48
C MET A 288 0.98 11.56 4.76
N MET A 289 0.49 10.32 4.82
CA MET A 289 1.13 9.16 4.20
C MET A 289 0.15 8.40 3.30
N ALA A 290 0.70 7.60 2.39
CA ALA A 290 -0.04 6.59 1.64
C ALA A 290 0.81 5.32 1.49
N PRO A 291 0.20 4.15 1.25
CA PRO A 291 0.97 2.94 0.98
C PRO A 291 1.85 3.09 -0.27
N ILE A 292 3.06 2.53 -0.21
CA ILE A 292 4.00 2.44 -1.34
C ILE A 292 4.34 0.97 -1.52
N ASN A 293 4.49 0.54 -2.78
CA ASN A 293 4.80 -0.85 -3.11
C ASN A 293 6.18 -1.02 -3.77
N SER A 294 6.59 -2.28 -3.95
CA SER A 294 7.79 -2.66 -4.72
C SER A 294 7.45 -3.10 -6.15
N VAL A 295 6.44 -2.46 -6.75
CA VAL A 295 5.85 -2.87 -8.03
C VAL A 295 6.02 -1.80 -9.12
N ASN A 296 5.80 -0.53 -8.77
CA ASN A 296 5.80 0.58 -9.71
C ASN A 296 6.26 1.87 -9.01
N THR A 297 7.47 1.84 -8.46
CA THR A 297 7.97 2.94 -7.61
C THR A 297 9.33 3.37 -8.07
N LEU A 298 9.51 4.68 -8.29
CA LEU A 298 10.76 5.28 -8.71
C LEU A 298 11.40 6.03 -7.55
N PHE A 299 12.68 5.77 -7.33
CA PHE A 299 13.50 6.39 -6.30
C PHE A 299 14.58 7.24 -6.94
N HIS A 300 14.70 8.48 -6.48
CA HIS A 300 15.84 9.34 -6.78
C HIS A 300 16.97 9.14 -5.79
N SER A 301 18.19 9.47 -6.20
CA SER A 301 19.38 9.27 -5.35
C SER A 301 19.25 9.82 -3.92
N PRO A 302 18.60 10.95 -3.61
CA PRO A 302 18.45 11.38 -2.21
C PRO A 302 17.65 10.41 -1.32
N ALA A 303 16.88 9.49 -1.91
CA ALA A 303 16.06 8.52 -1.20
C ALA A 303 16.51 7.06 -1.36
N PHE A 304 17.72 6.80 -1.88
CA PHE A 304 18.19 5.41 -2.06
C PHE A 304 18.34 4.62 -0.76
N TRP A 305 18.53 5.28 0.38
CA TRP A 305 18.44 4.60 1.69
C TRP A 305 17.06 3.96 1.91
N GLY A 306 16.00 4.50 1.30
CA GLY A 306 14.62 4.01 1.33
C GLY A 306 14.35 2.76 0.46
N LEU A 307 15.35 2.26 -0.27
CA LEU A 307 15.21 1.03 -1.07
C LEU A 307 15.33 -0.25 -0.24
N ALA A 308 15.75 -0.16 1.03
CA ALA A 308 15.88 -1.31 1.92
C ALA A 308 14.51 -1.91 2.26
N LEU A 309 14.35 -3.19 1.97
CA LEU A 309 13.16 -3.97 2.31
C LEU A 309 13.43 -4.76 3.60
N PRO A 310 12.55 -4.65 4.61
CA PRO A 310 12.58 -5.51 5.79
C PRO A 310 12.62 -7.00 5.42
N VAL A 311 13.36 -7.78 6.22
CA VAL A 311 13.71 -9.19 6.01
C VAL A 311 13.13 -10.14 7.06
N SER A 312 12.55 -9.64 8.18
CA SER A 312 11.90 -10.52 9.17
C SER A 312 10.37 -10.53 9.12
N VAL A 313 9.75 -9.57 8.42
CA VAL A 313 8.31 -9.51 8.19
C VAL A 313 7.91 -10.30 6.94
N SER A 314 6.61 -10.55 6.76
CA SER A 314 6.14 -11.21 5.55
C SER A 314 6.55 -10.43 4.29
N PRO A 315 6.80 -11.11 3.15
CA PRO A 315 7.07 -10.43 1.89
C PRO A 315 5.96 -9.45 1.51
N MET A 316 4.69 -9.78 1.79
CA MET A 316 3.57 -8.89 1.52
C MET A 316 3.53 -7.68 2.45
N ALA A 317 4.16 -7.70 3.62
CA ALA A 317 4.24 -6.54 4.51
C ALA A 317 5.49 -5.67 4.27
N ALA A 318 6.57 -6.26 3.77
CA ALA A 318 7.89 -5.64 3.69
C ALA A 318 7.88 -4.30 2.93
N ASP A 319 7.25 -4.25 1.76
CA ASP A 319 7.23 -3.05 0.93
C ASP A 319 6.36 -1.92 1.48
N VAL A 320 5.22 -2.27 2.07
CA VAL A 320 4.31 -1.34 2.76
C VAL A 320 4.98 -0.74 4.00
N ILE A 321 5.57 -1.56 4.87
CA ILE A 321 6.29 -1.09 6.06
C ILE A 321 7.47 -0.21 5.66
N ARG A 322 8.26 -0.64 4.66
CA ARG A 322 9.31 0.18 4.05
C ARG A 322 8.75 1.51 3.56
N GLY A 323 7.58 1.50 2.94
CA GLY A 323 6.94 2.69 2.36
C GLY A 323 6.64 3.76 3.39
N TYR A 324 6.00 3.37 4.49
CA TYR A 324 5.69 4.28 5.60
C TYR A 324 6.95 4.77 6.31
N TRP A 325 7.89 3.86 6.62
CA TRP A 325 9.19 4.19 7.21
C TRP A 325 9.98 5.19 6.33
N SER A 326 10.00 4.98 5.01
CA SER A 326 10.68 5.86 4.07
C SER A 326 10.03 7.23 4.00
N GLN A 327 8.70 7.31 3.95
CA GLN A 327 7.98 8.59 3.96
C GLN A 327 8.30 9.41 5.20
N ARG A 328 8.38 8.78 6.39
CA ARG A 328 8.72 9.49 7.61
C ARG A 328 10.11 10.13 7.55
N ILE A 329 11.10 9.39 7.07
CA ILE A 329 12.48 9.90 6.96
C ILE A 329 12.63 10.88 5.79
N LEU A 330 11.84 10.77 4.71
CA LEU A 330 11.86 11.73 3.59
C LEU A 330 11.65 13.18 4.05
N TRP A 331 10.78 13.38 5.06
CA TRP A 331 10.51 14.70 5.60
C TRP A 331 11.73 15.35 6.25
N GLU A 332 12.68 14.56 6.76
CA GLU A 332 13.94 15.04 7.36
C GLU A 332 14.86 15.71 6.34
N ILE A 333 14.65 15.43 5.04
CA ILE A 333 15.47 15.94 3.93
C ILE A 333 14.66 16.83 2.97
N GLY A 334 13.45 17.23 3.36
CA GLY A 334 12.53 18.03 2.55
C GLY A 334 11.95 17.32 1.34
N GLY A 335 12.08 16.00 1.27
CA GLY A 335 11.47 15.17 0.23
C GLY A 335 10.04 14.78 0.60
N TYR A 336 9.26 14.41 -0.41
CA TYR A 336 7.89 13.93 -0.24
C TYR A 336 7.53 12.87 -1.29
N LEU A 337 6.53 12.07 -0.97
CA LEU A 337 5.92 11.13 -1.90
C LEU A 337 5.03 11.89 -2.88
N VAL A 338 5.13 11.52 -4.16
CA VAL A 338 4.19 11.94 -5.19
C VAL A 338 3.60 10.72 -5.87
N VAL A 339 2.28 10.70 -6.02
CA VAL A 339 1.56 9.68 -6.77
C VAL A 339 1.32 10.17 -8.19
N TYR A 340 1.63 9.31 -9.15
CA TYR A 340 1.57 9.58 -10.58
C TYR A 340 0.38 8.85 -11.22
N PRO A 341 -0.15 9.36 -12.34
CA PRO A 341 -1.15 8.66 -13.16
C PRO A 341 -0.71 7.24 -13.53
N PRO A 342 -1.60 6.39 -14.08
CA PRO A 342 -1.22 5.04 -14.48
C PRO A 342 -0.03 5.05 -15.44
N THR A 343 1.04 4.36 -15.04
CA THR A 343 2.29 4.25 -15.80
C THR A 343 2.54 2.84 -16.32
N VAL A 344 1.89 1.84 -15.72
CA VAL A 344 1.99 0.43 -16.08
C VAL A 344 0.63 -0.24 -16.17
N HIS A 345 0.59 -1.39 -16.82
CA HIS A 345 -0.54 -2.31 -16.86
C HIS A 345 -0.09 -3.70 -16.39
N ARG A 346 -0.80 -4.28 -15.42
CA ARG A 346 -0.59 -5.64 -14.94
C ARG A 346 -1.82 -6.48 -15.26
N MET A 347 -1.62 -7.61 -15.93
CA MET A 347 -2.72 -8.57 -16.17
C MET A 347 -3.02 -9.35 -14.88
N ASP A 348 -4.31 -9.53 -14.55
CA ASP A 348 -4.74 -10.45 -13.49
C ASP A 348 -4.67 -11.89 -14.01
N ASN A 349 -3.51 -12.51 -13.83
CA ASN A 349 -3.27 -13.91 -14.18
C ASN A 349 -2.66 -14.69 -13.00
N VAL A 350 -2.86 -14.16 -11.78
CA VAL A 350 -2.22 -14.62 -10.57
C VAL A 350 -3.29 -15.21 -9.66
N HIS A 351 -2.96 -16.30 -8.97
CA HIS A 351 -3.77 -16.72 -7.83
C HIS A 351 -3.50 -15.74 -6.70
N ALA A 352 -4.54 -15.18 -6.09
CA ALA A 352 -4.34 -14.31 -4.93
C ALA A 352 -3.53 -15.01 -3.85
N HIS A 353 -2.66 -14.24 -3.21
CA HIS A 353 -1.94 -14.74 -2.04
C HIS A 353 -2.91 -14.90 -0.86
N PRO A 354 -2.64 -15.85 0.04
CA PRO A 354 -3.44 -16.04 1.24
C PRO A 354 -3.51 -14.76 2.09
N PHE A 355 -4.66 -14.51 2.70
CA PHE A 355 -4.84 -13.42 3.66
C PHE A 355 -3.82 -13.49 4.82
N ASP A 356 -3.42 -14.71 5.21
CA ASP A 356 -2.44 -14.94 6.27
C ASP A 356 -1.07 -14.30 5.97
N ASP A 357 -0.69 -14.17 4.70
CA ASP A 357 0.56 -13.52 4.30
C ASP A 357 0.52 -11.99 4.54
N GLU A 358 -0.67 -11.39 4.68
CA GLU A 358 -0.86 -9.95 4.94
C GLU A 358 -1.18 -9.61 6.39
N LYS A 359 -1.22 -10.61 7.28
CA LYS A 359 -1.64 -10.42 8.67
C LYS A 359 -0.87 -9.31 9.38
N ASP A 360 0.45 -9.23 9.14
CA ASP A 360 1.32 -8.20 9.71
C ASP A 360 0.86 -6.78 9.32
N ILE A 361 0.31 -6.62 8.12
CA ILE A 361 -0.18 -5.33 7.60
C ILE A 361 -1.46 -4.93 8.32
N HIS A 362 -2.48 -5.79 8.27
CA HIS A 362 -3.83 -5.47 8.73
C HIS A 362 -3.88 -5.20 10.24
N VAL A 363 -2.97 -5.80 11.02
CA VAL A 363 -2.88 -5.60 12.47
C VAL A 363 -2.03 -4.38 12.84
N SER A 364 -0.94 -4.10 12.11
CA SER A 364 0.08 -3.16 12.60
C SER A 364 0.08 -1.78 11.93
N VAL A 365 -0.45 -1.62 10.71
CA VAL A 365 -0.23 -0.39 9.94
C VAL A 365 -0.83 0.85 10.61
N GLY A 366 -2.03 0.77 11.20
CA GLY A 366 -2.61 1.90 11.91
C GLY A 366 -1.68 2.39 13.04
N ARG A 367 -1.25 1.46 13.91
CA ARG A 367 -0.30 1.71 15.00
C ARG A 367 1.05 2.23 14.49
N LEU A 368 1.51 1.73 13.34
CA LEU A 368 2.76 2.18 12.71
C LEU A 368 2.66 3.62 12.28
N ILE A 369 1.56 4.02 11.63
CA ILE A 369 1.36 5.40 11.18
C ILE A 369 1.35 6.33 12.40
N ASP A 370 0.56 6.01 13.42
CA ASP A 370 0.48 6.82 14.65
C ASP A 370 1.86 6.99 15.29
N PHE A 371 2.60 5.88 15.45
CA PHE A 371 3.97 5.89 15.95
C PHE A 371 4.91 6.76 15.11
N LEU A 372 4.86 6.65 13.78
CA LEU A 372 5.73 7.43 12.88
C LEU A 372 5.41 8.93 12.93
N MET A 373 4.14 9.30 13.11
CA MET A 373 3.71 10.70 13.25
C MET A 373 4.25 11.31 14.55
N GLU A 374 4.32 10.53 15.62
CA GLU A 374 4.82 10.96 16.93
C GLU A 374 6.35 10.91 17.05
N TRP A 375 7.00 10.00 16.32
CA TRP A 375 8.44 9.77 16.46
C TRP A 375 9.27 11.03 16.16
N ARG A 376 10.26 11.30 17.02
CA ARG A 376 11.23 12.40 16.89
C ARG A 376 12.63 11.90 17.20
N SER A 377 13.64 12.51 16.57
CA SER A 377 15.04 12.21 16.83
C SER A 377 15.89 13.48 16.90
N HIS A 378 16.83 13.47 17.84
CA HIS A 378 17.81 14.54 18.07
C HIS A 378 19.19 14.20 17.48
N LYS A 379 19.31 13.10 16.73
CA LYS A 379 20.55 12.73 16.04
C LYS A 379 20.91 13.76 14.96
N GLN A 380 22.20 13.91 14.70
CA GLN A 380 22.75 15.02 13.90
C GLN A 380 22.92 14.66 12.42
N THR A 381 23.02 13.38 12.09
CA THR A 381 23.11 12.91 10.71
C THR A 381 21.87 12.12 10.30
N LEU A 382 21.58 12.07 9.00
CA LEU A 382 20.44 11.32 8.47
C LEU A 382 20.58 9.83 8.80
N PHE A 383 21.77 9.26 8.62
CA PHE A 383 21.99 7.84 8.85
C PHE A 383 21.83 7.45 10.32
N GLU A 384 22.21 8.34 11.25
CA GLU A 384 21.90 8.14 12.67
C GLU A 384 20.40 8.22 12.94
N ARG A 385 19.66 9.17 12.35
CA ARG A 385 18.19 9.25 12.48
C ARG A 385 17.50 8.01 11.92
N ILE A 386 18.00 7.49 10.80
CA ILE A 386 17.50 6.26 10.21
C ILE A 386 17.70 5.08 11.18
N LEU A 387 18.92 4.90 11.71
CA LEU A 387 19.17 3.84 12.69
C LEU A 387 18.34 4.00 13.95
N ASP A 388 18.15 5.23 14.41
CA ASP A 388 17.36 5.55 15.59
C ASP A 388 15.88 5.18 15.40
N LEU A 389 15.29 5.54 14.24
CA LEU A 389 13.94 5.11 13.89
C LEU A 389 13.86 3.58 13.77
N SER A 390 14.85 2.96 13.11
CA SER A 390 14.85 1.51 12.93
C SER A 390 14.97 0.76 14.25
N TYR A 391 15.74 1.27 15.20
CA TYR A 391 15.86 0.74 16.56
C TYR A 391 14.53 0.86 17.32
N ALA A 392 13.93 2.05 17.31
CA ALA A 392 12.65 2.28 17.97
C ALA A 392 11.52 1.41 17.37
N MET A 393 11.52 1.22 16.04
CA MET A 393 10.58 0.30 15.39
C MET A 393 10.75 -1.16 15.81
N THR A 394 11.99 -1.60 16.07
CA THR A 394 12.28 -2.93 16.62
C THR A 394 11.83 -3.06 18.07
N GLU A 395 12.03 -2.03 18.90
CA GLU A 395 11.53 -2.03 20.30
C GLU A 395 10.01 -2.11 20.36
N GLU A 396 9.32 -1.40 19.46
CA GLU A 396 7.86 -1.40 19.33
C GLU A 396 7.31 -2.64 18.59
N GLY A 397 8.18 -3.54 18.15
CA GLY A 397 7.80 -4.80 17.50
C GLY A 397 7.09 -4.63 16.15
N PHE A 398 7.39 -3.58 15.39
CA PHE A 398 6.93 -3.47 13.99
C PHE A 398 7.72 -4.40 13.07
N TRP A 399 8.96 -4.74 13.45
CA TRP A 399 9.82 -5.73 12.81
C TRP A 399 10.84 -6.30 13.82
N GLY A 400 11.59 -7.33 13.45
CA GLY A 400 12.52 -8.03 14.34
C GLY A 400 13.92 -7.43 14.46
N GLU A 401 14.75 -8.00 15.35
CA GLU A 401 16.17 -7.62 15.54
C GLU A 401 17.00 -7.83 14.26
N LYS A 402 16.61 -8.81 13.44
CA LYS A 402 17.26 -9.07 12.14
C LYS A 402 17.14 -7.88 11.19
N ASP A 403 16.03 -7.14 11.23
CA ASP A 403 15.85 -5.93 10.41
C ASP A 403 16.76 -4.81 10.88
N LEU A 404 16.89 -4.60 12.19
CA LEU A 404 17.82 -3.61 12.72
C LEU A 404 19.26 -3.88 12.31
N GLN A 405 19.68 -5.14 12.37
CA GLN A 405 21.02 -5.57 11.93
C GLN A 405 21.18 -5.40 10.40
N PHE A 406 20.17 -5.79 9.62
CA PHE A 406 20.13 -5.58 8.18
C PHE A 406 20.21 -4.11 7.81
N MET A 407 19.44 -3.23 8.46
CA MET A 407 19.43 -1.79 8.23
C MET A 407 20.79 -1.15 8.55
N SER A 408 21.43 -1.59 9.63
CA SER A 408 22.81 -1.18 9.95
C SER A 408 23.80 -1.61 8.88
N ALA A 409 23.71 -2.84 8.39
CA ALA A 409 24.55 -3.33 7.31
C ALA A 409 24.29 -2.60 5.98
N TRP A 410 23.02 -2.34 5.67
CA TRP A 410 22.56 -1.62 4.48
C TRP A 410 23.14 -0.20 4.41
N LEU A 411 23.03 0.56 5.50
CA LEU A 411 23.59 1.92 5.55
C LEU A 411 25.12 1.92 5.45
N GLN A 412 25.81 0.94 6.07
CA GLN A 412 27.26 0.79 5.93
C GLN A 412 27.65 0.45 4.49
N ASP A 413 26.89 -0.40 3.80
CA ASP A 413 27.14 -0.71 2.39
C ASP A 413 26.91 0.50 1.50
N LEU A 414 25.89 1.34 1.78
CA LEU A 414 25.71 2.63 1.10
C LEU A 414 26.95 3.51 1.24
N VAL A 415 27.49 3.67 2.46
CA VAL A 415 28.75 4.40 2.66
C VAL A 415 29.88 3.75 1.85
N SER A 416 29.97 2.42 1.86
CA SER A 416 31.05 1.66 1.20
C SER A 416 31.02 1.77 -0.32
N VAL A 417 29.84 1.92 -0.95
CA VAL A 417 29.70 2.16 -2.40
C VAL A 417 29.83 3.64 -2.78
N GLY A 418 30.11 4.52 -1.81
CA GLY A 418 30.32 5.96 -2.05
C GLY A 418 29.03 6.78 -2.10
N TYR A 419 27.91 6.25 -1.59
CA TYR A 419 26.68 7.01 -1.45
C TYR A 419 26.86 8.14 -0.44
N ARG A 420 26.43 9.35 -0.81
CA ARG A 420 26.47 10.53 0.06
C ARG A 420 25.09 10.76 0.63
N GLN A 421 24.96 10.65 1.95
CA GLN A 421 23.71 10.96 2.62
C GLN A 421 23.30 12.43 2.36
N PRO A 422 22.02 12.71 2.06
CA PRO A 422 21.52 14.07 1.95
C PRO A 422 21.72 14.87 3.23
N ARG A 423 21.75 16.20 3.09
CA ARG A 423 21.72 17.10 4.24
C ARG A 423 20.34 17.09 4.86
N LEU A 424 20.29 17.03 6.19
CA LEU A 424 19.06 17.29 6.92
C LEU A 424 18.61 18.70 6.61
N MET A 425 17.33 18.87 6.29
CA MET A 425 16.74 20.19 6.23
C MET A 425 16.34 20.59 7.64
N SER A 426 16.69 21.81 8.04
CA SER A 426 16.23 22.43 9.29
C SER A 426 14.75 22.87 9.20
N LEU A 427 13.93 22.01 8.60
CA LEU A 427 12.49 22.05 8.75
C LEU A 427 12.20 21.47 10.13
N GLU A 428 11.82 22.34 11.07
CA GLU A 428 11.19 21.87 12.30
C GLU A 428 9.93 21.11 11.88
N ILE A 429 9.93 19.79 12.11
CA ILE A 429 8.78 18.92 11.80
C ILE A 429 7.50 19.43 12.47
N ASP A 430 7.68 20.12 13.60
CA ASP A 430 6.64 20.70 14.43
C ASP A 430 6.34 22.17 14.10
N ARG A 431 6.94 22.75 13.04
CA ARG A 431 6.58 24.10 12.62
C ARG A 431 5.11 24.11 12.18
N PRO A 432 4.32 25.09 12.68
CA PRO A 432 2.97 25.28 12.18
C PRO A 432 3.04 25.53 10.67
N ARG A 433 2.26 24.74 9.93
CA ARG A 433 2.20 24.85 8.48
C ARG A 433 1.57 26.18 8.10
N ALA A 434 1.92 26.67 6.91
CA ALA A 434 1.28 27.85 6.35
C ALA A 434 -0.25 27.66 6.33
N THR A 435 -0.96 28.65 6.84
CA THR A 435 -2.42 28.69 6.81
C THR A 435 -2.87 28.73 5.36
N ILE A 436 -3.78 27.82 4.98
CA ILE A 436 -4.30 27.75 3.61
C ILE A 436 -5.29 28.90 3.41
N GLY A 437 -4.92 29.88 2.60
CA GLY A 437 -5.81 30.97 2.22
C GLY A 437 -6.81 30.55 1.14
N HIS A 438 -7.82 31.39 0.89
CA HIS A 438 -8.78 31.13 -0.19
C HIS A 438 -8.12 31.07 -1.58
N GLY A 439 -7.06 31.84 -1.81
CA GLY A 439 -6.33 31.87 -3.08
C GLY A 439 -5.42 30.66 -3.34
N ASP A 440 -5.15 29.85 -2.31
CA ASP A 440 -4.27 28.67 -2.42
C ASP A 440 -5.06 27.40 -2.80
N LYS A 441 -6.40 27.47 -2.76
CA LYS A 441 -7.29 26.34 -3.02
C LYS A 441 -7.44 26.10 -4.52
N GLN A 442 -7.17 24.87 -4.94
CA GLN A 442 -7.38 24.39 -6.30
C GLN A 442 -8.40 23.28 -6.29
N VAL A 443 -9.37 23.33 -7.21
CA VAL A 443 -10.39 22.28 -7.35
C VAL A 443 -9.99 21.36 -8.49
N PHE A 444 -10.02 20.07 -8.24
CA PHE A 444 -9.85 19.05 -9.25
C PHE A 444 -10.83 17.91 -9.00
N VAL A 445 -11.52 17.47 -10.05
CA VAL A 445 -12.44 16.34 -10.00
C VAL A 445 -11.99 15.31 -11.04
N PRO A 446 -11.62 14.09 -10.61
CA PRO A 446 -11.18 13.07 -11.56
C PRO A 446 -12.33 12.54 -12.39
N LYS A 447 -12.00 11.99 -13.56
CA LYS A 447 -12.94 11.22 -14.36
C LYS A 447 -13.44 10.03 -13.56
N LYS A 448 -14.76 9.89 -13.44
CA LYS A 448 -15.36 8.68 -12.86
C LYS A 448 -15.17 7.52 -13.82
N LEU A 449 -14.51 6.47 -13.35
CA LEU A 449 -14.28 5.24 -14.10
C LEU A 449 -15.13 4.11 -13.52
N PRO A 450 -15.41 3.05 -14.30
CA PRO A 450 -16.09 1.88 -13.77
C PRO A 450 -15.36 1.34 -12.55
N THR A 451 -16.12 1.18 -11.47
CA THR A 451 -15.66 0.68 -10.17
C THR A 451 -16.14 -0.74 -9.96
N VAL A 452 -15.35 -1.55 -9.26
CA VAL A 452 -15.79 -2.90 -8.86
C VAL A 452 -16.50 -2.83 -7.51
N HIS A 453 -17.75 -3.26 -7.48
CA HIS A 453 -18.56 -3.39 -6.26
C HIS A 453 -18.40 -4.79 -5.64
N LEU A 454 -18.95 -5.02 -4.45
CA LEU A 454 -18.94 -6.34 -3.82
C LEU A 454 -19.34 -7.40 -4.85
N GLY A 455 -18.51 -8.43 -5.01
CA GLY A 455 -18.73 -9.51 -5.96
C GLY A 455 -19.98 -10.28 -5.55
N VAL A 456 -21.12 -9.87 -6.09
CA VAL A 456 -22.34 -10.67 -6.04
C VAL A 456 -22.32 -11.48 -7.32
N GLU A 457 -22.16 -12.79 -7.20
CA GLU A 457 -22.53 -13.71 -8.28
C GLU A 457 -24.05 -13.59 -8.46
N GLU A 458 -24.50 -12.86 -9.47
CA GLU A 458 -25.84 -13.10 -10.01
C GLU A 458 -25.81 -14.49 -10.65
N ILE A 459 -26.15 -15.51 -9.87
CA ILE A 459 -26.45 -16.83 -10.41
C ILE A 459 -27.67 -16.61 -11.30
N GLY A 460 -27.44 -16.63 -12.62
CA GLY A 460 -28.42 -16.35 -13.64
C GLY A 460 -29.54 -17.38 -13.68
N GLU A 461 -30.45 -17.34 -12.71
CA GLU A 461 -31.86 -17.71 -12.83
C GLU A 461 -32.66 -16.80 -11.89
N VAL A 462 -33.24 -15.73 -12.45
CA VAL A 462 -34.12 -14.74 -11.79
C VAL A 462 -35.44 -15.37 -11.27
N SER A 463 -35.54 -16.70 -11.18
CA SER A 463 -36.74 -17.41 -10.74
C SER A 463 -36.80 -17.63 -9.23
N THR A 464 -35.66 -17.81 -8.55
CA THR A 464 -35.62 -18.17 -7.12
C THR A 464 -35.35 -16.99 -6.18
N GLU A 465 -34.67 -15.93 -6.62
CA GLU A 465 -34.35 -14.77 -5.76
C GLU A 465 -35.54 -13.82 -5.53
N ILE A 466 -36.54 -13.82 -6.43
CA ILE A 466 -37.80 -13.08 -6.22
C ILE A 466 -38.52 -13.58 -4.95
N GLY A 467 -38.29 -14.84 -4.54
CA GLY A 467 -38.81 -15.38 -3.28
C GLY A 467 -38.19 -14.77 -2.01
N ASN A 468 -37.01 -14.14 -2.10
CA ASN A 468 -36.30 -13.55 -0.96
C ASN A 468 -36.59 -12.05 -0.76
N LEU A 469 -37.38 -11.41 -1.61
CA LEU A 469 -37.76 -9.99 -1.51
C LEU A 469 -38.35 -9.62 -0.13
N ILE A 470 -39.01 -10.57 0.53
CA ILE A 470 -39.59 -10.41 1.88
C ILE A 470 -38.50 -10.20 2.95
N LYS A 471 -37.34 -10.85 2.83
CA LYS A 471 -36.20 -10.63 3.75
C LYS A 471 -35.59 -9.24 3.57
N TRP A 472 -35.58 -8.74 2.35
CA TRP A 472 -35.05 -7.41 2.01
C TRP A 472 -35.97 -6.30 2.50
N ARG A 473 -37.29 -6.52 2.45
CA ARG A 473 -38.28 -5.61 3.07
C ARG A 473 -38.04 -5.39 4.56
N LYS A 474 -37.51 -6.37 5.29
CA LYS A 474 -37.16 -6.19 6.71
C LYS A 474 -36.09 -5.11 6.93
N HIS A 475 -35.23 -4.88 5.94
CA HIS A 475 -34.10 -3.93 6.02
C HIS A 475 -34.40 -2.61 5.31
N PHE A 476 -35.18 -2.64 4.23
CA PHE A 476 -35.44 -1.49 3.37
C PHE A 476 -36.90 -1.03 3.36
N GLY A 477 -37.76 -1.64 4.19
CA GLY A 477 -39.20 -1.38 4.24
C GLY A 477 -39.57 0.03 4.68
N ASP A 478 -38.64 0.78 5.27
CA ASP A 478 -38.81 2.19 5.64
C ASP A 478 -38.13 3.17 4.66
N VAL A 479 -37.44 2.65 3.65
CA VAL A 479 -36.72 3.46 2.66
C VAL A 479 -37.63 3.78 1.48
N VAL A 480 -37.54 5.02 0.97
CA VAL A 480 -38.18 5.44 -0.28
C VAL A 480 -37.17 5.32 -1.41
N LEU A 481 -37.50 4.53 -2.43
CA LEU A 481 -36.69 4.41 -3.64
C LEU A 481 -37.11 5.49 -4.64
N ILE A 482 -36.15 6.30 -5.10
CA ILE A 482 -36.36 7.27 -6.17
C ILE A 482 -35.57 6.80 -7.40
N VAL A 483 -36.28 6.53 -8.50
CA VAL A 483 -35.69 6.04 -9.75
C VAL A 483 -35.80 7.14 -10.81
N HIS A 484 -34.65 7.68 -11.23
CA HIS A 484 -34.60 8.69 -12.28
C HIS A 484 -34.29 8.05 -13.64
N CYS A 485 -35.20 8.21 -14.59
CA CYS A 485 -35.14 7.57 -15.91
C CYS A 485 -34.87 8.63 -16.99
N THR A 486 -33.80 8.43 -17.77
CA THR A 486 -33.44 9.28 -18.91
C THR A 486 -34.21 8.93 -20.20
N VAL A 487 -35.08 7.91 -20.15
CA VAL A 487 -35.82 7.38 -21.30
C VAL A 487 -37.30 7.22 -20.91
N PRO A 488 -38.27 7.38 -21.83
CA PRO A 488 -39.69 7.16 -21.54
C PRO A 488 -39.95 5.76 -20.97
N VAL A 489 -40.65 5.71 -19.84
CA VAL A 489 -40.82 4.51 -18.99
C VAL A 489 -42.19 3.82 -19.21
N ASP A 490 -42.86 4.14 -20.33
CA ASP A 490 -44.28 3.84 -20.56
C ASP A 490 -44.66 2.35 -20.46
N ARG A 491 -43.71 1.43 -20.67
CA ARG A 491 -43.95 -0.02 -20.58
C ARG A 491 -43.43 -0.67 -19.31
N VAL A 492 -42.57 -0.01 -18.55
CA VAL A 492 -41.77 -0.63 -17.48
C VAL A 492 -42.06 -0.02 -16.10
N ALA A 493 -42.61 1.20 -16.04
CA ALA A 493 -42.91 1.89 -14.79
C ALA A 493 -43.79 1.07 -13.84
N LEU A 494 -44.80 0.39 -14.37
CA LEU A 494 -45.73 -0.41 -13.58
C LEU A 494 -45.05 -1.68 -13.02
N GLU A 495 -44.25 -2.35 -13.85
CA GLU A 495 -43.51 -3.56 -13.47
C GLU A 495 -42.49 -3.25 -12.38
N TRP A 496 -41.76 -2.14 -12.52
CA TRP A 496 -40.81 -1.69 -11.51
C TRP A 496 -41.48 -1.30 -10.20
N ARG A 497 -42.64 -0.63 -10.22
CA ARG A 497 -43.37 -0.37 -8.97
C ARG A 497 -43.86 -1.63 -8.31
N LEU A 498 -44.37 -2.60 -9.08
CA LEU A 498 -44.84 -3.87 -8.55
C LEU A 498 -43.70 -4.71 -7.98
N LEU A 499 -42.51 -4.63 -8.57
CA LEU A 499 -41.32 -5.33 -8.12
C LEU A 499 -40.69 -4.66 -6.89
N TYR A 500 -40.31 -3.38 -7.00
CA TYR A 500 -39.63 -2.65 -5.94
C TYR A 500 -40.54 -2.27 -4.78
N GLY A 501 -41.84 -2.11 -5.00
CA GLY A 501 -42.83 -1.88 -3.93
C GLY A 501 -42.98 -3.07 -2.98
N ARG A 502 -42.43 -4.24 -3.32
CA ARG A 502 -42.34 -5.39 -2.40
C ARG A 502 -41.18 -5.27 -1.41
N ILE A 503 -40.22 -4.38 -1.68
CA ILE A 503 -39.00 -4.18 -0.88
C ILE A 503 -39.05 -2.85 -0.12
N PHE A 504 -39.40 -1.76 -0.81
CA PHE A 504 -39.32 -0.38 -0.31
C PHE A 504 -40.67 0.14 0.17
N ARG A 505 -40.65 1.15 1.05
CA ARG A 505 -41.87 1.80 1.56
C ARG A 505 -42.69 2.43 0.44
N ALA A 506 -41.99 3.11 -0.46
CA ALA A 506 -42.56 3.77 -1.63
C ALA A 506 -41.53 3.78 -2.77
N VAL A 507 -42.03 3.80 -4.00
CA VAL A 507 -41.21 3.86 -5.21
C VAL A 507 -41.68 5.05 -6.04
N VAL A 508 -40.84 6.09 -6.09
CA VAL A 508 -41.05 7.31 -6.88
C VAL A 508 -40.27 7.16 -8.18
N ILE A 509 -40.96 7.28 -9.32
CA ILE A 509 -40.34 7.19 -10.63
C ILE A 509 -40.39 8.59 -11.25
N LEU A 510 -39.21 9.11 -11.55
CA LEU A 510 -39.00 10.42 -12.16
C LEU A 510 -38.52 10.23 -13.60
N SER A 511 -39.05 11.01 -14.53
CA SER A 511 -38.61 11.00 -15.93
C SER A 511 -38.65 12.40 -16.54
N GLU A 512 -37.97 12.59 -17.66
CA GLU A 512 -38.03 13.83 -18.44
C GLU A 512 -39.44 14.12 -19.00
N LYS A 513 -40.29 13.10 -19.11
CA LYS A 513 -41.69 13.22 -19.53
C LYS A 513 -42.62 12.66 -18.45
N SER A 514 -43.63 13.42 -18.06
CA SER A 514 -44.67 12.92 -17.16
C SER A 514 -45.59 11.97 -17.88
N ASN A 515 -46.04 10.96 -17.14
CA ASN A 515 -47.17 10.14 -17.53
C ASN A 515 -48.07 9.96 -16.32
N SER A 516 -49.19 10.70 -16.28
CA SER A 516 -50.13 10.71 -15.16
C SER A 516 -50.79 9.34 -14.95
N ASP A 517 -51.07 8.62 -16.03
CA ASP A 517 -51.71 7.31 -16.00
C ASP A 517 -50.79 6.25 -15.37
N LEU A 518 -49.47 6.48 -15.49
CA LEU A 518 -48.43 5.68 -14.87
C LEU A 518 -47.82 6.36 -13.65
N ALA A 519 -48.43 7.43 -13.11
CA ALA A 519 -47.93 8.20 -11.97
C ALA A 519 -46.43 8.58 -12.04
N VAL A 520 -45.88 8.79 -13.23
CA VAL A 520 -44.48 9.20 -13.43
C VAL A 520 -44.40 10.73 -13.35
N GLU A 521 -43.62 11.23 -12.39
CA GLU A 521 -43.46 12.67 -12.16
C GLU A 521 -42.35 13.24 -13.07
N VAL A 522 -42.53 14.47 -13.54
CA VAL A 522 -41.48 15.16 -14.29
C VAL A 522 -40.36 15.55 -13.35
N SER A 523 -39.13 15.17 -13.69
CA SER A 523 -37.94 15.75 -13.08
C SER A 523 -36.91 16.08 -14.14
N ASN A 524 -36.29 17.23 -14.00
CA ASN A 524 -35.10 17.57 -14.77
C ASN A 524 -33.90 17.16 -13.92
N LEU A 525 -32.97 16.38 -14.50
CA LEU A 525 -31.83 15.76 -13.81
C LEU A 525 -30.99 16.79 -13.01
N ALA A 526 -31.03 18.07 -13.41
CA ALA A 526 -30.41 19.21 -12.72
C ALA A 526 -31.06 19.62 -11.38
N GLN A 527 -32.30 19.21 -11.09
CA GLN A 527 -33.03 19.56 -9.86
C GLN A 527 -33.05 18.43 -8.81
N ALA A 528 -32.80 17.17 -9.20
CA ALA A 528 -32.89 16.02 -8.29
C ALA A 528 -31.73 15.90 -7.29
N TYR A 529 -30.66 16.70 -7.45
CA TYR A 529 -29.48 16.73 -6.56
C TYR A 529 -29.24 18.10 -5.90
N LYS A 530 -30.28 18.92 -5.72
CA LYS A 530 -30.19 20.14 -4.91
C LYS A 530 -30.52 19.89 -3.44
#